data_AF-A0A7Y7B423-F1
#
_entry.id   AF-A0A7Y7B423-F1
#
_cell.length_a   1.000
_cell.length_b   1.000
_cell.length_c   1.000
_cell.angle_alpha   90.00
_cell.angle_beta   90.00
_cell.angle_gamma   90.00
#
_symmetry.space_group_name_H-M   'P 1'
#
loop_
_entity.id
_entity.type
_entity.pdbx_description
1 polymer ?
#
loop_
_entity_poly.entity_id
_entity_poly.type
_entity_poly.pdbx_seq_one_letter_code
_entity_poly.pdbx_strand_id
1 'polypeptide(L)' 'MPSTLSVRPPSVTGALRALEELLMRSGQRTARRNAWTAVLEDRRRARDRREAQHLLEAVAAPGPQAT' A
#
# COMPACT_ATOMS: atom_id res chain seq x y z
N MET A 1 6.01 -29.22 -46.70
CA MET A 1 7.06 -29.54 -45.73
C MET A 1 6.84 -28.67 -44.50
N PRO A 2 6.48 -29.21 -43.32
CA PRO A 2 6.34 -28.37 -42.14
C PRO A 2 7.75 -28.01 -41.65
N SER A 3 8.08 -26.72 -41.68
CA SER A 3 9.28 -26.21 -41.03
C SER A 3 9.14 -26.45 -39.54
N THR A 4 9.95 -27.36 -39.00
CA THR A 4 10.05 -27.56 -37.56
C THR A 4 10.57 -26.26 -36.96
N LEU A 5 9.74 -25.56 -36.18
CA LEU A 5 10.20 -24.44 -35.37
C LEU A 5 11.22 -24.98 -34.37
N SER A 6 12.50 -24.73 -34.62
CA SER A 6 13.56 -25.05 -33.69
C SER A 6 13.41 -24.13 -32.48
N VAL A 7 12.73 -24.61 -31.44
CA VAL A 7 12.67 -23.92 -30.15
C VAL A 7 14.02 -24.11 -29.49
N ARG A 8 14.82 -23.04 -29.45
CA ARG A 8 16.06 -23.03 -28.68
C ARG A 8 15.68 -23.21 -27.20
N PRO A 9 16.32 -24.15 -26.47
CA PRO A 9 16.07 -24.31 -25.04
C PRO A 9 16.38 -22.99 -24.31
N PRO A 10 15.57 -22.62 -23.30
CA PRO A 10 15.77 -21.37 -22.58
C PRO A 10 17.14 -21.34 -21.92
N SER A 11 17.85 -20.22 -22.04
CA SER A 11 19.09 -20.01 -21.29
C SER A 11 18.78 -19.81 -19.81
N VAL A 12 19.73 -20.18 -18.95
CA VAL A 12 19.62 -19.95 -17.49
C VAL A 12 19.33 -18.49 -17.17
N THR A 13 20.02 -17.55 -17.84
CA THR A 13 19.78 -16.11 -17.68
C THR A 13 18.37 -15.70 -18.08
N GLY A 14 17.82 -16.26 -19.15
CA GLY A 14 16.44 -16.01 -19.57
C GLY A 14 15.42 -16.53 -18.56
N ALA A 15 15.65 -17.73 -18.02
CA ALA A 15 14.81 -18.31 -16.99
C ALA A 15 14.83 -17.48 -15.69
N LEU A 16 16.00 -17.01 -15.27
CA LEU A 16 16.14 -16.15 -14.09
C LEU A 16 15.47 -14.79 -14.27
N ARG A 17 15.60 -14.14 -15.44
CA ARG A 17 14.88 -12.89 -15.74
C ARG A 17 13.37 -13.06 -15.74
N ALA A 18 12.86 -14.15 -16.32
CA ALA A 18 11.42 -14.42 -16.32
C ALA A 18 10.89 -14.65 -14.90
N LEU A 19 11.66 -15.34 -14.06
CA LEU A 19 11.33 -15.52 -12.65
C LEU A 19 11.36 -14.19 -11.89
N GLU A 20 12.38 -13.36 -12.12
CA GLU A 20 12.48 -12.03 -11.55
C GLU A 20 11.28 -11.16 -11.94
N GLU A 21 10.91 -11.11 -13.23
CA GLU A 21 9.73 -10.37 -13.68
C GLU A 21 8.45 -10.89 -13.02
N LEU A 22 8.29 -12.21 -12.90
CA LEU A 22 7.12 -12.83 -12.28
C LEU A 22 7.03 -12.50 -10.78
N LEU A 23 8.14 -12.66 -10.05
CA LEU A 23 8.23 -12.41 -8.61
C LEU A 23 8.16 -10.91 -8.28
N MET A 24 8.85 -10.07 -9.04
CA MET A 24 8.84 -8.63 -8.83
C MET A 24 7.49 -8.03 -9.21
N ARG A 25 6.82 -8.50 -10.27
CA ARG A 25 5.49 -7.98 -10.64
C ARG A 25 4.45 -8.23 -9.55
N SER A 26 4.47 -9.38 -8.89
CA SER A 26 3.58 -9.65 -7.76
C SER A 26 3.95 -8.81 -6.54
N GLY A 27 5.25 -8.67 -6.23
CA GLY A 27 5.77 -7.80 -5.18
C GLY A 27 5.37 -6.33 -5.34
N GLN A 28 5.48 -5.77 -6.55
CA GLN A 28 5.09 -4.39 -6.84
C GLN A 28 3.59 -4.15 -6.65
N ARG A 29 2.75 -5.12 -7.04
CA ARG A 29 1.29 -5.02 -6.83
C ARG A 29 0.94 -5.02 -5.35
N THR A 30 1.58 -5.89 -4.56
CA THR A 30 1.40 -5.93 -3.11
C THR A 30 1.89 -4.63 -2.46
N ALA A 31 3.06 -4.13 -2.85
CA ALA A 31 3.60 -2.87 -2.35
C ALA A 31 2.64 -1.68 -2.60
N ARG A 32 2.05 -1.58 -3.80
CA ARG A 32 1.05 -0.55 -4.12
C ARG A 32 -0.20 -0.66 -3.25
N ARG A 33 -0.70 -1.88 -3.01
CA ARG A 33 -1.85 -2.10 -2.12
C ARG A 33 -1.53 -1.72 -0.68
N ASN A 34 -0.39 -2.16 -0.18
CA ASN A 34 0.06 -1.85 1.17
C ASN A 34 0.22 -0.34 1.37
N ALA A 35 0.84 0.35 0.40
CA ALA A 35 0.99 1.80 0.42
C ALA A 35 -0.36 2.52 0.43
N TRP A 36 -1.30 2.08 -0.40
CA TRP A 36 -2.64 2.64 -0.42
C TRP A 36 -3.38 2.45 0.90
N THR A 37 -3.35 1.24 1.46
CA THR A 37 -3.92 0.94 2.78
C THR A 37 -3.30 1.82 3.86
N ALA A 38 -1.96 1.96 3.88
CA ALA A 38 -1.28 2.81 4.86
C ALA A 38 -1.73 4.27 4.79
N VAL A 39 -1.92 4.82 3.58
CA VAL A 39 -2.42 6.19 3.39
C VAL A 39 -3.86 6.35 3.88
N LEU A 40 -4.73 5.37 3.63
CA LEU A 40 -6.11 5.41 4.14
C LEU A 40 -6.13 5.35 5.67
N GLU A 41 -5.34 4.47 6.27
CA GLU A 41 -5.20 4.33 7.72
C GLU A 41 -4.63 5.60 8.36
N ASP A 42 -3.65 6.25 7.74
CA ASP A 42 -3.09 7.51 8.23
C ASP A 42 -4.11 8.66 8.17
N ARG A 43 -4.89 8.73 7.09
CA ARG A 43 -6.00 9.69 6.98
C ARG A 43 -7.06 9.47 8.03
N ARG A 44 -7.39 8.23 8.38
CA ARG A 44 -8.31 7.91 9.48
C ARG A 44 -7.73 8.38 10.81
N ARG A 45 -6.51 7.95 11.14
CA ARG A 45 -5.80 8.37 12.36
C ARG A 45 -5.66 9.89 12.49
N ALA A 46 -5.49 10.62 11.39
CA ALA A 46 -5.44 12.07 11.40
C ALA A 46 -6.80 12.72 11.75
N ARG A 47 -7.92 12.13 11.31
CA ARG A 47 -9.26 12.59 11.70
C ARG A 47 -9.53 12.27 13.16
N ASP A 48 -9.25 11.05 13.58
CA ASP A 48 -9.45 10.60 14.96
C ASP A 48 -8.69 11.51 15.95
N ARG A 49 -7.45 11.90 15.62
CA ARG A 49 -6.67 12.85 16.43
C ARG A 49 -7.30 14.24 16.51
N ARG A 50 -7.88 14.76 15.42
CA ARG A 50 -8.55 16.07 15.42
C ARG A 50 -9.84 16.02 16.24
N GLU A 51 -10.63 14.96 16.09
CA GLU A 51 -11.85 14.78 16.87
C GLU A 51 -11.55 14.65 18.36
N ALA A 52 -10.56 13.82 18.72
CA ALA A 52 -10.09 13.71 20.10
C ALA A 52 -9.62 15.07 20.64
N GLN A 53 -8.87 15.85 19.85
CA GLN A 53 -8.44 17.19 20.24
C GLN A 53 -9.64 18.10 20.53
N HIS A 54 -10.65 18.14 19.65
CA HIS A 54 -11.84 18.96 19.86
C HIS A 54 -12.63 18.53 21.11
N LEU A 55 -12.74 17.23 21.38
CA LEU A 55 -13.40 16.74 22.59
C LEU A 55 -12.64 17.13 23.85
N LEU A 56 -11.30 17.02 23.84
CA LEU A 56 -10.46 17.44 24.95
C LEU A 56 -10.55 18.95 25.20
N GLU A 57 -10.53 19.76 24.14
CA GLU A 57 -10.74 21.21 24.22
C GLU A 57 -12.12 21.56 24.79
N ALA A 58 -13.17 20.88 24.35
CA ALA A 58 -14.53 21.09 24.85
C ALA A 58 -14.67 20.73 26.34
N VAL A 59 -14.01 19.67 26.80
CA VAL A 59 -13.98 19.28 28.22
C VAL A 59 -13.14 20.25 29.05
N ALA A 60 -12.05 20.79 28.50
CA ALA A 60 -11.18 21.74 29.18
C ALA A 60 -11.75 23.17 29.23
N ALA A 61 -12.71 23.50 28.36
CA ALA A 61 -13.33 24.81 28.34
C ALA A 61 -14.05 25.11 29.67
N PRO A 62 -13.81 26.28 30.31
CA PRO A 62 -14.52 26.66 31.52
C PRO A 62 -16.03 26.71 31.26
N GLY A 63 -16.82 26.07 32.13
CA GLY A 63 -18.28 26.18 32.08
C GLY A 63 -18.76 27.61 32.34
N PRO A 64 -19.99 27.98 31.94
CA PRO A 64 -20.54 29.30 32.23
C PRO A 64 -20.50 29.51 33.74
N GLN A 65 -19.79 30.53 34.20
CA GLN A 65 -19.82 30.90 35.61
C GLN A 65 -21.23 31.40 35.89
N ALA A 66 -21.96 30.63 36.71
CA ALA A 66 -23.23 31.10 37.26
C ALA A 66 -22.90 32.24 38.24
N THR A 67 -23.04 33.47 37.76
CA THR A 67 -23.05 34.70 38.57
C THR A 67 -24.43 34.95 39.14
#